data_AF-A0A0D3JLC5-F1
#
_entry.id   AF-A0A0D3JLC5-F1
#
_cell.length_a   1.000
_cell.length_b   1.000
_cell.length_c   1.000
_cell.angle_alpha   90.00
_cell.angle_beta   90.00
_cell.angle_gamma   90.00
#
_symmetry.space_group_name_H-M   'P 1'
#
loop_
_entity.id
_entity.type
_entity.pdbx_description
1 polymer ?
#
loop_
_entity_poly.entity_id
_entity_poly.type
_entity_poly.pdbx_seq_one_letter_code
_entity_poly.pdbx_strand_id
1 'polypeptide(L)'
;MIGFNGSLLSLIRANRRERRRERQRRTRRREVAAAVSVAPEELPAGAVSAAAYWRRIGAPLGLNVSGSGGAAALDRATSANQMGGEVWRQGERLAQLQAQIKRDGFVSLAPSELCCDARAVAALRRGALRLTALGWPATMLLLFDEEQLLLGRTSRLAWLLLAHASRLMLALTGCSPSFDTLAWCVDPRDGQAGFAPHRDRQPADVATSFRADGSPRYATLWLALSEATPENSCMHLAEDPLQLLLRRDDAVQAIRACPLPPGGGLVFTHRAMHWGSKGCDDNDSIPTPEAVH
;
A
#
# COMPACT_ATOMS: atom_id res chain seq x y z
N MET A 1 18.42 4.60 -48.89
CA MET A 1 17.18 3.81 -48.81
C MET A 1 16.79 3.75 -47.33
N ILE A 2 15.84 4.59 -46.90
CA ILE A 2 15.51 4.80 -45.49
C ILE A 2 14.34 3.87 -45.12
N GLY A 3 14.58 2.92 -44.20
CA GLY A 3 13.58 1.96 -43.74
C GLY A 3 12.73 2.50 -42.58
N PHE A 4 11.59 3.12 -42.91
CA PHE A 4 10.52 3.45 -41.96
C PHE A 4 9.31 2.57 -42.28
N ASN A 5 9.16 1.38 -41.68
CA ASN A 5 7.90 0.61 -41.81
C ASN A 5 7.52 -0.26 -40.59
N GLY A 6 8.39 -0.40 -39.58
CA GLY A 6 8.05 -1.16 -38.35
C GLY A 6 7.24 -0.38 -37.30
N SER A 7 7.39 0.95 -37.25
CA SER A 7 6.89 1.80 -36.15
C SER A 7 5.39 2.13 -36.23
N LEU A 8 4.82 2.25 -37.43
CA LEU A 8 3.41 2.64 -37.59
C LEU A 8 2.45 1.49 -37.25
N LEU A 9 2.81 0.26 -37.62
CA LEU A 9 1.99 -0.92 -37.34
C LEU A 9 1.96 -1.29 -35.85
N SER A 10 3.07 -1.09 -35.13
CA SER A 10 3.10 -1.26 -33.67
C SER A 10 2.24 -0.22 -32.96
N LEU A 11 2.30 1.05 -33.39
CA LEU A 11 1.48 2.14 -32.85
C LEU A 11 -0.03 1.89 -33.07
N ILE A 12 -0.42 1.42 -34.25
CA ILE A 12 -1.83 1.10 -34.56
C ILE A 12 -2.32 -0.07 -33.70
N ARG A 13 -1.49 -1.10 -33.48
CA ARG A 13 -1.84 -2.24 -32.61
C ARG A 13 -1.97 -1.81 -31.15
N ALA A 14 -1.08 -0.95 -30.65
CA ALA A 14 -1.16 -0.38 -29.30
C ALA A 14 -2.46 0.42 -29.10
N ASN A 15 -2.79 1.32 -30.04
CA ASN A 15 -3.99 2.16 -29.97
C ASN A 15 -5.29 1.31 -30.01
N ARG A 16 -5.34 0.26 -30.84
CA ARG A 16 -6.49 -0.67 -30.86
C ARG A 16 -6.66 -1.44 -29.56
N ARG A 17 -5.56 -1.87 -28.91
CA ARG A 17 -5.59 -2.53 -27.60
C ARG A 17 -6.08 -1.57 -26.52
N GLU A 18 -5.59 -0.34 -26.51
CA GLU A 18 -6.00 0.70 -25.55
C GLU A 18 -7.49 1.03 -25.68
N ARG A 19 -8.01 1.23 -26.90
CA ARG A 19 -9.45 1.43 -27.13
C ARG A 19 -10.30 0.24 -26.68
N ARG A 20 -9.79 -0.99 -26.79
CA ARG A 20 -10.48 -2.20 -26.29
C ARG A 20 -10.49 -2.25 -24.77
N ARG A 21 -9.35 -1.95 -24.12
CA ARG A 21 -9.24 -1.82 -22.65
C ARG A 21 -10.19 -0.74 -22.13
N GLU A 22 -10.24 0.42 -22.77
CA GLU A 22 -11.12 1.52 -22.35
C GLU A 22 -12.61 1.16 -22.51
N ARG A 23 -12.99 0.47 -23.60
CA ARG A 23 -14.36 -0.04 -23.77
C ARG A 23 -14.72 -1.04 -22.67
N GLN A 24 -13.85 -2.00 -22.36
CA GLN A 24 -14.07 -2.95 -21.27
C GLN A 24 -14.21 -2.25 -19.91
N ARG A 25 -13.37 -1.25 -19.62
CA ARG A 25 -13.49 -0.42 -18.40
C ARG A 25 -14.82 0.32 -18.35
N ARG A 26 -15.28 0.91 -19.47
CA ARG A 26 -16.57 1.62 -19.53
C ARG A 26 -17.74 0.65 -19.31
N THR A 27 -17.71 -0.53 -19.92
CA THR A 27 -18.73 -1.56 -19.70
C THR A 27 -18.76 -2.02 -18.25
N ARG A 28 -17.60 -2.34 -17.67
CA ARG A 28 -17.50 -2.80 -16.28
C ARG A 28 -17.91 -1.71 -15.28
N ARG A 29 -17.55 -0.44 -15.53
CA ARG A 29 -18.03 0.71 -14.74
C ARG A 29 -19.55 0.85 -14.82
N ARG A 30 -20.17 0.60 -15.98
CA ARG A 30 -21.62 0.61 -16.13
C ARG A 30 -22.29 -0.56 -15.40
N GLU A 31 -21.71 -1.75 -15.46
CA GLU A 31 -22.20 -2.93 -14.73
C GLU A 31 -22.11 -2.74 -13.21
N VAL A 32 -20.99 -2.21 -12.71
CA VAL A 32 -20.83 -1.84 -11.30
C VAL A 32 -21.80 -0.72 -10.94
N ALA A 33 -21.92 0.33 -11.74
CA ALA A 33 -22.87 1.40 -11.49
C ALA A 33 -24.32 0.90 -11.50
N ALA A 34 -24.66 -0.09 -12.33
CA ALA A 34 -25.98 -0.73 -12.35
C ALA A 34 -26.19 -1.64 -11.13
N ALA A 35 -25.16 -2.37 -10.68
CA ALA A 35 -25.21 -3.19 -9.47
C ALA A 35 -25.25 -2.35 -8.18
N VAL A 36 -24.68 -1.14 -8.22
CA VAL A 36 -24.62 -0.17 -7.13
C VAL A 36 -25.71 0.90 -7.28
N SER A 37 -26.56 0.81 -8.31
CA SER A 37 -27.71 1.69 -8.57
C SER A 37 -28.82 1.45 -7.55
N VAL A 38 -28.52 1.73 -6.29
CA VAL A 38 -29.52 2.21 -5.34
C VAL A 38 -29.71 3.67 -5.72
N ALA A 39 -30.93 4.06 -6.10
CA ALA A 39 -31.24 5.47 -6.27
C ALA A 39 -30.76 6.23 -5.01
N PRO A 40 -30.18 7.43 -5.12
CA PRO A 40 -29.86 8.23 -3.96
C PRO A 40 -31.19 8.71 -3.36
N GLU A 41 -31.91 7.84 -2.67
CA GLU A 41 -32.73 8.26 -1.55
C GLU A 41 -31.80 9.01 -0.62
N GLU A 42 -32.23 10.18 -0.15
CA GLU A 42 -31.54 10.91 0.92
C GLU A 42 -31.37 9.95 2.10
N LEU A 43 -30.18 9.37 2.20
CA LEU A 43 -29.85 8.49 3.30
C LEU A 43 -29.83 9.36 4.55
N PRO A 44 -30.64 9.05 5.58
CA PRO A 44 -30.59 9.82 6.81
C PRO A 44 -29.15 9.81 7.33
N ALA A 45 -28.71 10.91 7.95
CA ALA A 45 -27.30 11.12 8.32
C ALA A 45 -26.68 9.97 9.17
N GLY A 46 -27.50 9.15 9.83
CA GLY A 46 -27.08 7.96 10.57
C GLY A 46 -27.05 6.64 9.78
N ALA A 47 -27.51 6.61 8.53
CA ALA A 47 -27.52 5.40 7.71
C ALA A 47 -26.09 4.98 7.33
N VAL A 48 -25.24 5.93 6.93
CA VAL A 48 -23.85 5.65 6.55
C VAL A 48 -22.97 5.24 7.72
N SER A 49 -23.38 5.49 8.97
CA SER A 49 -22.68 5.00 10.16
C SER A 49 -23.23 3.66 10.67
N ALA A 50 -24.35 3.18 10.13
CA ALA A 50 -24.92 1.90 10.51
C ALA A 50 -24.20 0.73 9.80
N ALA A 51 -23.82 -0.29 10.56
CA ALA A 51 -23.25 -1.53 9.98
C ALA A 51 -24.15 -2.15 8.90
N ALA A 52 -25.48 -2.02 9.04
CA ALA A 52 -26.44 -2.52 8.06
C ALA A 52 -26.29 -1.87 6.66
N TYR A 53 -25.94 -0.59 6.60
CA TYR A 53 -25.68 0.11 5.33
C TYR A 53 -24.46 -0.45 4.63
N TRP A 54 -23.35 -0.61 5.36
CA TRP A 54 -22.13 -1.18 4.80
C TRP A 54 -22.27 -2.67 4.48
N ARG A 55 -23.07 -3.43 5.23
CA ARG A 55 -23.45 -4.81 4.86
C ARG A 55 -24.23 -4.85 3.55
N ARG A 56 -25.14 -3.90 3.31
CA ARG A 56 -25.88 -3.82 2.04
C ARG A 56 -24.95 -3.56 0.85
N ILE A 57 -23.96 -2.69 1.01
CA ILE A 57 -22.96 -2.40 -0.03
C ILE A 57 -21.96 -3.56 -0.19
N GLY A 58 -21.55 -4.16 0.92
CA GLY A 58 -20.54 -5.21 0.95
C GLY A 58 -21.06 -6.56 0.48
N ALA A 59 -22.31 -6.92 0.76
CA ALA A 59 -22.84 -8.26 0.49
C ALA A 59 -22.74 -8.68 -0.99
N PRO A 60 -23.08 -7.84 -2.00
CA PRO A 60 -22.85 -8.17 -3.41
C PRO A 60 -21.36 -8.34 -3.78
N LEU A 61 -20.47 -7.73 -2.99
CA LEU A 61 -19.01 -7.76 -3.20
C LEU A 61 -18.34 -8.93 -2.44
N GLY A 62 -19.10 -9.68 -1.63
CA GLY A 62 -18.58 -10.70 -0.72
C GLY A 62 -17.87 -10.12 0.51
N LEU A 63 -18.22 -8.90 0.93
CA LEU A 63 -17.67 -8.17 2.07
C LEU A 63 -18.76 -7.99 3.14
N ASN A 64 -18.45 -8.20 4.42
CA ASN A 64 -19.41 -8.00 5.52
C ASN A 64 -18.81 -7.12 6.64
N VAL A 65 -19.67 -6.49 7.43
CA VAL A 65 -19.33 -5.64 8.59
C VAL A 65 -20.03 -6.19 9.83
N SER A 66 -19.25 -6.61 10.84
CA SER A 66 -19.81 -7.26 12.02
C SER A 66 -20.15 -6.22 13.06
N GLY A 67 -21.26 -6.46 13.75
CA GLY A 67 -21.46 -5.83 15.04
C GLY A 67 -20.60 -6.55 16.07
N SER A 68 -19.70 -5.83 16.73
CA SER A 68 -19.18 -6.11 18.08
C SER A 68 -18.17 -7.25 18.32
N GLY A 69 -17.66 -7.96 17.30
CA GLY A 69 -16.70 -9.07 17.50
C GLY A 69 -15.21 -8.69 17.61
N GLY A 70 -14.81 -7.49 17.17
CA GLY A 70 -13.41 -7.15 16.87
C GLY A 70 -12.45 -7.08 18.07
N ALA A 71 -12.92 -6.59 19.23
CA ALA A 71 -12.03 -6.30 20.37
C ALA A 71 -11.48 -7.57 21.06
N ALA A 72 -12.33 -8.54 21.38
CA ALA A 72 -11.93 -9.78 22.07
C ALA A 72 -11.05 -10.71 21.20
N ALA A 73 -11.11 -10.53 19.88
CA ALA A 73 -10.35 -11.30 18.91
C ALA A 73 -8.98 -10.65 18.62
N LEU A 74 -8.86 -9.33 18.77
CA LEU A 74 -7.59 -8.60 18.76
C LEU A 74 -6.72 -9.05 19.93
N ASP A 75 -7.30 -9.19 21.13
CA ASP A 75 -6.62 -9.65 22.35
C ASP A 75 -6.04 -11.07 22.21
N ARG A 76 -6.77 -12.01 21.60
CA ARG A 76 -6.25 -13.38 21.38
C ARG A 76 -5.11 -13.44 20.38
N ALA A 77 -5.16 -12.61 19.34
CA ALA A 77 -4.10 -12.55 18.33
C ALA A 77 -2.86 -11.79 18.83
N THR A 78 -3.03 -10.77 19.67
CA THR A 78 -1.91 -10.12 20.38
C THR A 78 -1.28 -11.03 21.44
N SER A 79 -2.03 -11.94 22.05
CA SER A 79 -1.49 -12.98 22.94
C SER A 79 -0.67 -14.04 22.18
N ALA A 80 -1.12 -14.51 21.01
CA ALA A 80 -0.35 -15.45 20.19
C ALA A 80 0.92 -14.83 19.58
N ASN A 81 0.92 -13.50 19.38
CA ASN A 81 2.08 -12.73 18.90
C ASN A 81 3.03 -12.24 20.00
N GLN A 82 2.91 -12.75 21.23
CA GLN A 82 3.90 -12.48 22.29
C GLN A 82 5.32 -12.89 21.87
N MET A 83 5.49 -13.85 20.95
CA MET A 83 6.82 -14.25 20.45
C MET A 83 7.50 -13.20 19.54
N GLY A 84 6.76 -12.37 18.81
CA GLY A 84 7.35 -11.32 17.97
C GLY A 84 7.70 -10.04 18.75
N GLY A 85 6.99 -9.79 19.85
CA GLY A 85 7.23 -8.63 20.72
C GLY A 85 8.50 -8.73 21.55
N GLU A 86 9.03 -9.93 21.79
CA GLU A 86 10.31 -10.14 22.48
C GLU A 86 11.53 -9.83 21.59
N VAL A 87 11.45 -10.10 20.28
CA VAL A 87 12.54 -9.85 19.31
C VAL A 87 12.95 -8.37 19.28
N TRP A 88 11.98 -7.48 19.42
CA TRP A 88 12.18 -6.04 19.31
C TRP A 88 12.38 -5.34 20.66
N ARG A 89 12.37 -6.04 21.80
CA ARG A 89 12.50 -5.35 23.08
C ARG A 89 13.91 -4.83 23.33
N GLN A 90 14.97 -5.57 23.00
CA GLN A 90 16.37 -5.17 23.26
C GLN A 90 17.42 -5.89 22.37
N GLY A 91 17.13 -6.12 21.08
CA GLY A 91 18.08 -6.79 20.17
C GLY A 91 19.11 -5.85 19.53
N GLU A 92 20.33 -6.33 19.31
CA GLU A 92 21.39 -5.64 18.53
C GLU A 92 20.86 -5.16 17.17
N ARG A 93 20.00 -5.98 16.54
CA ARG A 93 19.34 -5.64 15.27
C ARG A 93 18.48 -4.38 15.37
N LEU A 94 17.70 -4.19 16.43
CA LEU A 94 16.88 -2.99 16.58
C LEU A 94 17.76 -1.74 16.69
N ALA A 95 18.85 -1.81 17.47
CA ALA A 95 19.78 -0.70 17.60
C ALA A 95 20.45 -0.34 16.25
N GLN A 96 20.78 -1.34 15.44
CA GLN A 96 21.29 -1.14 14.08
C GLN A 96 20.26 -0.43 13.20
N LEU A 97 18.99 -0.88 13.21
CA LEU A 97 17.90 -0.26 12.45
C LEU A 97 17.64 1.19 12.90
N GLN A 98 17.64 1.44 14.22
CA GLN A 98 17.49 2.78 14.80
C GLN A 98 18.64 3.71 14.38
N ALA A 99 19.87 3.22 14.40
CA ALA A 99 21.02 3.99 13.94
C ALA A 99 20.96 4.24 12.43
N GLN A 100 20.53 3.25 11.65
CA GLN A 100 20.36 3.37 10.20
C GLN A 100 19.30 4.41 9.83
N ILE A 101 18.10 4.34 10.41
CA ILE A 101 17.05 5.31 10.08
C ILE A 101 17.40 6.73 10.50
N LYS A 102 18.20 6.92 11.57
CA LYS A 102 18.74 8.24 11.94
C LYS A 102 19.75 8.75 10.92
N ARG A 103 20.67 7.90 10.44
CA ARG A 103 21.68 8.29 9.45
C ARG A 103 21.09 8.53 8.08
N ASP A 104 20.32 7.57 7.58
CA ASP A 104 19.91 7.49 6.17
C ASP A 104 18.50 8.07 5.96
N GLY A 105 17.70 8.18 7.02
CA GLY A 105 16.31 8.63 6.96
C GLY A 105 15.32 7.53 6.57
N PHE A 106 15.79 6.31 6.31
CA PHE A 106 14.97 5.14 6.02
C PHE A 106 15.66 3.81 6.38
N VAL A 107 14.88 2.74 6.39
CA VAL A 107 15.37 1.37 6.52
C VAL A 107 14.39 0.37 5.89
N SER A 108 14.92 -0.70 5.28
CA SER A 108 14.12 -1.81 4.75
C SER A 108 14.03 -2.95 5.76
N LEU A 109 12.88 -3.60 5.78
CA LEU A 109 12.52 -4.69 6.69
C LEU A 109 12.12 -5.92 5.87
N ALA A 110 12.71 -7.06 6.20
CA ALA A 110 12.34 -8.35 5.65
C ALA A 110 10.95 -8.79 6.17
N PRO A 111 10.23 -9.67 5.45
CA PRO A 111 8.96 -10.22 5.92
C PRO A 111 9.03 -10.87 7.30
N SER A 112 10.16 -11.51 7.62
CA SER A 112 10.42 -12.10 8.94
C SER A 112 10.56 -11.05 10.05
N GLU A 113 11.07 -9.86 9.74
CA GLU A 113 11.20 -8.77 10.72
C GLU A 113 9.84 -8.18 11.08
N LEU A 114 8.92 -8.12 10.11
CA LEU A 114 7.54 -7.67 10.33
C LEU A 114 6.63 -8.77 10.88
N CYS A 115 7.15 -10.00 11.07
CA CYS A 115 6.38 -11.18 11.47
C CYS A 115 5.09 -11.35 10.67
N CYS A 116 5.14 -11.01 9.37
CA CYS A 116 4.00 -11.07 8.48
C CYS A 116 3.71 -12.54 8.12
N ASP A 117 2.53 -13.05 8.49
CA ASP A 117 2.07 -14.32 7.92
C ASP A 117 1.87 -14.16 6.40
N ALA A 118 2.63 -14.93 5.61
CA ALA A 118 2.54 -14.89 4.15
C ALA A 118 1.11 -15.15 3.64
N ARG A 119 0.33 -15.98 4.35
CA ARG A 119 -1.08 -16.22 4.02
C ARG A 119 -1.93 -14.97 4.25
N ALA A 120 -1.61 -14.20 5.29
CA ALA A 120 -2.28 -12.95 5.60
C ALA A 120 -1.99 -11.88 4.53
N VAL A 121 -0.73 -11.73 4.17
CA VAL A 121 -0.30 -10.81 3.09
C VAL A 121 -0.98 -11.19 1.77
N ALA A 122 -1.01 -12.48 1.42
CA ALA A 122 -1.67 -12.95 0.21
C ALA A 122 -3.19 -12.69 0.22
N ALA A 123 -3.85 -12.84 1.38
CA ALA A 123 -5.27 -12.51 1.52
C ALA A 123 -5.52 -11.01 1.33
N LEU A 124 -4.71 -10.15 1.95
CA LEU A 124 -4.77 -8.68 1.79
C LEU A 124 -4.60 -8.27 0.33
N ARG A 125 -3.61 -8.84 -0.36
CA ARG A 125 -3.40 -8.64 -1.80
C ARG A 125 -4.65 -9.02 -2.61
N ARG A 126 -5.21 -10.21 -2.38
CA ARG A 126 -6.42 -10.67 -3.10
C ARG A 126 -7.59 -9.71 -2.86
N GLY A 127 -7.77 -9.23 -1.63
CA GLY A 127 -8.81 -8.26 -1.32
C GLY A 127 -8.61 -6.92 -2.03
N ALA A 128 -7.39 -6.36 -2.04
CA ALA A 128 -7.07 -5.13 -2.76
C ALA A 128 -7.37 -5.26 -4.27
N LEU A 129 -6.97 -6.38 -4.87
CA LEU A 129 -7.22 -6.67 -6.28
C LEU A 129 -8.72 -6.82 -6.57
N ARG A 130 -9.47 -7.50 -5.70
CA ARG A 130 -10.92 -7.67 -5.82
C ARG A 130 -11.65 -6.33 -5.76
N LEU A 131 -11.34 -5.49 -4.76
CA LEU A 131 -11.91 -4.15 -4.64
C LEU A 131 -11.65 -3.31 -5.89
N THR A 132 -10.39 -3.28 -6.33
CA THR A 132 -9.98 -2.53 -7.53
C THR A 132 -10.69 -3.05 -8.79
N ALA A 133 -10.80 -4.37 -8.95
CA ALA A 133 -11.54 -5.00 -10.04
C ALA A 133 -13.04 -4.66 -10.03
N LEU A 134 -13.61 -4.39 -8.87
CA LEU A 134 -14.99 -3.95 -8.68
C LEU A 134 -15.14 -2.42 -8.72
N GLY A 135 -14.07 -1.68 -9.04
CA GLY A 135 -14.11 -0.21 -9.16
C GLY A 135 -13.96 0.54 -7.83
N TRP A 136 -13.65 -0.15 -6.73
CA TRP A 136 -13.45 0.44 -5.41
C TRP A 136 -11.95 0.65 -5.12
N PRO A 137 -11.58 1.69 -4.36
CA PRO A 137 -10.19 1.90 -3.98
C PRO A 137 -9.71 0.82 -3.00
N ALA A 138 -8.45 0.40 -3.12
CA ALA A 138 -7.86 -0.63 -2.25
C ALA A 138 -7.90 -0.26 -0.76
N THR A 139 -7.84 1.03 -0.40
CA THR A 139 -8.02 1.53 0.97
C THR A 139 -9.31 1.02 1.65
N MET A 140 -10.35 0.67 0.88
CA MET A 140 -11.58 0.08 1.43
C MET A 140 -11.32 -1.24 2.17
N LEU A 141 -10.17 -1.88 1.98
CA LEU A 141 -9.70 -3.00 2.82
C LEU A 141 -9.77 -2.70 4.31
N LEU A 142 -9.57 -1.44 4.71
CA LEU A 142 -9.49 -1.02 6.10
C LEU A 142 -10.87 -0.81 6.75
N LEU A 143 -11.95 -0.76 5.96
CA LEU A 143 -13.30 -0.48 6.47
C LEU A 143 -14.04 -1.69 7.02
N PHE A 144 -13.68 -2.90 6.60
CA PHE A 144 -14.37 -4.12 7.00
C PHE A 144 -13.65 -4.78 8.18
N ASP A 145 -14.34 -5.64 8.95
CA ASP A 145 -13.74 -6.27 10.14
C ASP A 145 -14.03 -7.78 10.26
N GLU A 146 -14.67 -8.41 9.28
CA GLU A 146 -15.34 -9.69 9.55
C GLU A 146 -14.57 -11.01 9.38
N GLU A 147 -15.05 -11.99 10.18
CA GLU A 147 -14.54 -13.32 10.52
C GLU A 147 -15.18 -14.51 9.76
N GLN A 148 -16.09 -14.33 8.79
CA GLN A 148 -16.85 -15.46 8.20
C GLN A 148 -16.29 -16.08 6.89
N LEU A 149 -16.55 -17.38 6.80
CA LEU A 149 -15.98 -18.43 5.96
C LEU A 149 -15.77 -18.08 4.46
N LEU A 150 -14.67 -18.63 3.93
CA LEU A 150 -14.18 -18.62 2.54
C LEU A 150 -13.65 -17.30 1.95
N LEU A 151 -14.15 -16.12 2.34
CA LEU A 151 -13.63 -14.83 1.85
C LEU A 151 -13.44 -13.74 2.94
N GLY A 152 -13.96 -13.94 4.16
CA GLY A 152 -13.91 -12.98 5.28
C GLY A 152 -12.79 -13.23 6.28
N ARG A 153 -11.53 -13.07 5.86
CA ARG A 153 -10.41 -12.89 6.81
C ARG A 153 -9.60 -11.63 6.55
N THR A 154 -9.82 -10.96 5.43
CA THR A 154 -8.87 -10.01 4.86
C THR A 154 -8.71 -8.74 5.69
N SER A 155 -9.78 -8.15 6.20
CA SER A 155 -9.67 -6.85 6.86
C SER A 155 -9.25 -6.94 8.32
N ARG A 156 -9.63 -8.01 9.04
CA ARG A 156 -9.02 -8.31 10.35
C ARG A 156 -7.52 -8.50 10.23
N LEU A 157 -7.05 -9.14 9.16
CA LEU A 157 -5.61 -9.27 8.91
C LEU A 157 -4.93 -7.91 8.70
N ALA A 158 -5.61 -6.92 8.11
CA ALA A 158 -5.09 -5.57 7.98
C ALA A 158 -4.87 -4.92 9.35
N TRP A 159 -5.86 -5.04 10.25
CA TRP A 159 -5.76 -4.49 11.61
C TRP A 159 -4.73 -5.22 12.49
N LEU A 160 -4.61 -6.54 12.35
CA LEU A 160 -3.58 -7.31 13.05
C LEU A 160 -2.17 -6.93 12.59
N LEU A 161 -2.00 -6.79 11.28
CA LEU A 161 -0.76 -6.34 10.68
C LEU A 161 -0.43 -4.92 11.12
N LEU A 162 -1.41 -4.01 11.13
CA LEU A 162 -1.22 -2.64 11.61
C LEU A 162 -0.86 -2.60 13.10
N ALA A 163 -1.50 -3.41 13.94
CA ALA A 163 -1.17 -3.51 15.35
C ALA A 163 0.26 -4.02 15.58
N HIS A 164 0.69 -5.02 14.82
CA HIS A 164 2.06 -5.53 14.88
C HIS A 164 3.07 -4.47 14.39
N ALA A 165 2.84 -3.91 13.20
CA ALA A 165 3.63 -2.84 12.61
C ALA A 165 3.75 -1.63 13.54
N SER A 166 2.69 -1.27 14.25
CA SER A 166 2.68 -0.13 15.19
C SER A 166 3.66 -0.33 16.34
N ARG A 167 3.79 -1.57 16.86
CA ARG A 167 4.76 -1.89 17.93
C ARG A 167 6.19 -1.76 17.42
N LEU A 168 6.46 -2.28 16.23
CA LEU A 168 7.77 -2.14 15.59
C LEU A 168 8.10 -0.67 15.31
N MET A 169 7.17 0.08 14.73
CA MET A 169 7.31 1.51 14.46
C MET A 169 7.63 2.31 15.71
N LEU A 170 6.90 2.04 16.81
CA LEU A 170 7.16 2.67 18.10
C LEU A 170 8.57 2.35 18.61
N ALA A 171 8.97 1.07 18.57
CA ALA A 171 10.32 0.66 18.99
C ALA A 171 11.43 1.27 18.11
N LEU A 172 11.22 1.33 16.80
CA LEU A 172 12.21 1.79 15.83
C LEU A 172 12.35 3.32 15.79
N THR A 173 11.25 4.06 15.96
CA THR A 173 11.21 5.51 15.68
C THR A 173 10.76 6.36 16.86
N GLY A 174 10.19 5.75 17.90
CA GLY A 174 9.51 6.45 18.99
C GLY A 174 8.19 7.11 18.57
N CYS A 175 7.71 6.88 17.34
CA CYS A 175 6.43 7.41 16.85
C CYS A 175 5.29 6.44 17.15
N SER A 176 4.23 6.95 17.76
CA SER A 176 2.96 6.25 17.88
C SER A 176 2.21 6.26 16.53
N PRO A 177 1.41 5.22 16.23
CA PRO A 177 0.58 5.21 15.03
C PRO A 177 -0.45 6.35 15.08
N SER A 178 -0.54 7.12 13.99
CA SER A 178 -1.59 8.14 13.78
C SER A 178 -2.86 7.56 13.18
N PHE A 179 -2.84 6.27 12.79
CA PHE A 179 -3.89 5.60 12.02
C PHE A 179 -4.20 6.22 10.65
N ASP A 180 -3.33 7.11 10.15
CA ASP A 180 -3.34 7.56 8.76
C ASP A 180 -2.85 6.41 7.86
N THR A 181 -3.77 5.47 7.61
CA THR A 181 -3.50 4.19 6.94
C THR A 181 -4.25 4.16 5.63
N LEU A 182 -3.55 3.84 4.56
CA LEU A 182 -4.07 3.82 3.20
C LEU A 182 -3.53 2.57 2.49
N ALA A 183 -4.27 2.09 1.50
CA ALA A 183 -3.82 1.00 0.65
C ALA A 183 -4.01 1.37 -0.82
N TRP A 184 -3.00 1.08 -1.62
CA TRP A 184 -3.00 1.39 -3.04
C TRP A 184 -2.73 0.15 -3.86
N CYS A 185 -3.38 0.09 -5.02
CA CYS A 185 -3.09 -0.89 -6.05
C CYS A 185 -2.67 -0.10 -7.28
N VAL A 186 -1.41 -0.27 -7.68
CA VAL A 186 -0.85 0.34 -8.89
C VAL A 186 -0.73 -0.76 -9.93
N ASP A 187 -1.47 -0.62 -11.04
CA ASP A 187 -1.34 -1.52 -12.19
C ASP A 187 -0.66 -0.78 -13.37
N PRO A 188 0.63 -1.04 -13.63
CA PRO A 188 1.36 -0.42 -14.74
C PRO A 188 0.72 -0.65 -16.11
N ARG A 189 0.05 -1.79 -16.30
CA ARG A 189 -0.66 -2.15 -17.55
C ARG A 189 -1.85 -1.26 -17.81
N ASP A 190 -2.33 -0.63 -16.75
CA ASP A 190 -3.41 0.33 -16.78
C ASP A 190 -2.91 1.78 -16.95
N GLY A 191 -1.59 1.97 -17.11
CA GLY A 191 -0.93 3.27 -17.18
C GLY A 191 -0.85 3.98 -15.83
N GLN A 192 -1.12 3.27 -14.74
CA GLN A 192 -1.11 3.83 -13.39
C GLN A 192 0.32 4.07 -12.91
N ALA A 193 0.48 5.02 -12.01
CA ALA A 193 1.72 5.34 -11.33
C ALA A 193 1.46 5.47 -9.83
N GLY A 194 2.52 5.36 -9.03
CA GLY A 194 2.47 5.76 -7.63
C GLY A 194 2.39 7.27 -7.44
N PHE A 195 2.84 7.74 -6.28
CA PHE A 195 2.84 9.16 -5.93
C PHE A 195 3.93 9.93 -6.70
N ALA A 196 3.72 11.22 -6.94
CA ALA A 196 4.80 12.11 -7.36
C ALA A 196 5.83 12.28 -6.22
N PRO A 197 7.07 12.71 -6.51
CA PRO A 197 8.07 13.06 -5.48
C PRO A 197 7.53 14.04 -4.44
N HIS A 198 7.52 13.61 -3.18
CA HIS A 198 7.05 14.41 -2.05
C HIS A 198 7.70 13.98 -0.74
N ARG A 199 7.35 14.68 0.33
CA ARG A 199 7.65 14.33 1.72
C ARG A 199 6.35 14.32 2.50
N ASP A 200 6.25 13.37 3.43
CA ASP A 200 5.10 13.32 4.33
C ASP A 200 5.22 14.41 5.39
N ARG A 201 4.12 15.09 5.68
CA ARG A 201 3.95 15.92 6.90
C ARG A 201 5.12 16.89 7.19
N GLN A 202 5.56 17.69 6.21
CA GLN A 202 6.59 18.71 6.45
C GLN A 202 6.04 19.95 7.17
N PRO A 203 6.49 20.26 8.39
CA PRO A 203 6.22 21.58 8.98
C PRO A 203 7.10 22.66 8.34
N ALA A 204 6.72 23.92 8.54
CA ALA A 204 7.49 25.06 8.05
C ALA A 204 8.90 25.13 8.66
N ASP A 205 9.04 24.75 9.94
CA ASP A 205 10.34 24.64 10.61
C ASP A 205 10.75 23.16 10.73
N VAL A 206 11.66 22.75 9.85
CA VAL A 206 12.19 21.38 9.79
C VAL A 206 12.97 21.00 11.06
N ALA A 207 13.61 21.94 11.77
CA ALA A 207 14.33 21.58 12.99
C ALA A 207 13.36 21.08 14.09
N THR A 208 12.15 21.64 14.14
CA THR A 208 11.12 21.27 15.12
C THR A 208 10.47 19.92 14.85
N SER A 209 10.66 19.34 13.66
CA SER A 209 10.12 18.01 13.30
C SER A 209 10.98 16.85 13.81
N PHE A 210 12.07 17.15 14.52
CA PHE A 210 12.89 16.18 15.23
C PHE A 210 12.75 16.32 16.76
N ARG A 211 13.09 15.25 17.48
CA ARG A 211 13.27 15.28 18.93
C ARG A 211 14.70 15.70 19.27
N ALA A 212 14.96 16.01 20.54
CA ALA A 212 16.29 16.43 21.01
C ALA A 212 17.40 15.41 20.73
N ASP A 213 17.05 14.11 20.64
CA ASP A 213 17.99 13.01 20.35
C ASP A 213 18.19 12.76 18.84
N GLY A 214 17.67 13.66 17.99
CA GLY A 214 17.70 13.56 16.53
C GLY A 214 16.70 12.56 15.93
N SER A 215 15.86 11.89 16.74
CA SER A 215 14.82 11.00 16.20
C SER A 215 13.68 11.79 15.51
N PRO A 216 13.07 11.24 14.45
CA PRO A 216 12.01 11.93 13.72
C PRO A 216 10.70 11.94 14.53
N ARG A 217 9.91 13.02 14.46
CA ARG A 217 8.55 13.05 15.03
C ARG A 217 7.50 12.39 14.14
N TYR A 218 7.82 12.20 12.85
CA TYR A 218 6.96 11.54 11.88
C TYR A 218 7.75 10.51 11.08
N ALA A 219 7.19 9.31 10.96
CA ALA A 219 7.70 8.24 10.14
C ALA A 219 6.54 7.45 9.53
N THR A 220 6.79 6.90 8.35
CA THR A 220 5.83 6.13 7.55
C THR A 220 6.38 4.73 7.38
N LEU A 221 5.51 3.72 7.57
CA LEU A 221 5.77 2.35 7.13
C LEU A 221 5.02 2.12 5.83
N TRP A 222 5.76 1.84 4.77
CA TRP A 222 5.22 1.32 3.52
C TRP A 222 5.39 -0.20 3.49
N LEU A 223 4.30 -0.94 3.28
CA LEU A 223 4.29 -2.40 3.28
C LEU A 223 3.92 -2.93 1.90
N ALA A 224 4.74 -3.83 1.37
CA ALA A 224 4.47 -4.49 0.10
C ALA A 224 3.48 -5.66 0.29
N LEU A 225 2.30 -5.59 -0.35
CA LEU A 225 1.34 -6.71 -0.37
C LEU A 225 1.59 -7.67 -1.56
N SER A 226 2.36 -7.24 -2.55
CA SER A 226 2.85 -8.01 -3.68
C SER A 226 4.34 -7.77 -3.86
N GLU A 227 4.97 -8.50 -4.78
CA GLU A 227 6.32 -8.16 -5.21
C GLU A 227 6.35 -6.72 -5.71
N ALA A 228 7.23 -5.92 -5.16
CA ALA A 228 7.43 -4.53 -5.52
C ALA A 228 8.81 -4.38 -6.16
N THR A 229 8.82 -3.89 -7.39
CA THR A 229 10.02 -3.70 -8.21
C THR A 229 10.00 -2.32 -8.86
N PRO A 230 11.13 -1.83 -9.40
CA PRO A 230 11.15 -0.57 -10.14
C PRO A 230 10.13 -0.53 -11.30
N GLU A 231 9.88 -1.69 -11.92
CA GLU A 231 8.97 -1.91 -13.04
C GLU A 231 7.49 -1.83 -12.65
N ASN A 232 7.16 -2.00 -11.36
CA ASN A 232 5.77 -2.03 -10.89
C ASN A 232 5.48 -1.04 -9.74
N SER A 233 6.25 0.04 -9.66
CA SER A 233 6.08 1.13 -8.69
C SER A 233 6.53 0.82 -7.26
N CYS A 234 7.69 0.16 -7.07
CA CYS A 234 8.35 0.18 -5.77
C CYS A 234 8.66 1.62 -5.32
N MET A 235 8.85 1.80 -4.01
CA MET A 235 9.21 3.10 -3.48
C MET A 235 10.61 3.50 -3.97
N HIS A 236 10.77 4.77 -4.30
CA HIS A 236 12.04 5.40 -4.57
C HIS A 236 12.31 6.43 -3.49
N LEU A 237 13.57 6.55 -3.10
CA LEU A 237 14.04 7.45 -2.05
C LEU A 237 15.18 8.32 -2.55
N ALA A 238 15.26 9.52 -1.99
CA ALA A 238 16.24 10.52 -2.33
C ALA A 238 16.63 11.36 -1.10
N GLU A 239 17.89 11.77 -1.06
CA GLU A 239 18.33 12.86 -0.21
C GLU A 239 17.89 14.21 -0.80
N ASP A 240 17.63 15.16 0.08
CA ASP A 240 16.98 16.43 -0.25
C ASP A 240 17.96 17.50 -0.73
N PRO A 241 17.53 18.45 -1.57
CA PRO A 241 16.28 18.51 -2.31
C PRO A 241 16.35 17.96 -3.74
N LEU A 242 15.20 17.50 -4.25
CA LEU A 242 15.00 17.11 -5.65
C LEU A 242 15.52 18.18 -6.62
N GLN A 243 15.39 19.45 -6.26
CA GLN A 243 15.87 20.55 -7.07
C GLN A 243 17.39 20.56 -7.22
N LEU A 244 18.15 20.10 -6.20
CA LEU A 244 19.58 19.86 -6.34
C LEU A 244 19.85 18.56 -7.10
N LEU A 245 19.06 17.51 -6.86
CA LEU A 245 19.17 16.24 -7.59
C LEU A 245 18.99 16.39 -9.10
N LEU A 246 18.06 17.25 -9.52
CA LEU A 246 17.73 17.49 -10.93
C LEU A 246 18.63 18.54 -11.59
N ARG A 247 19.49 19.22 -10.83
CA ARG A 247 20.45 20.22 -11.37
C ARG A 247 21.81 19.63 -11.67
N ARG A 248 22.12 18.44 -11.17
CA ARG A 248 23.41 17.79 -11.41
C ARG A 248 23.20 16.34 -11.80
N ASP A 249 23.80 15.95 -12.92
CA ASP A 249 23.69 14.59 -13.46
C ASP A 249 24.31 13.53 -12.53
N ASP A 250 25.21 13.90 -11.62
CA ASP A 250 25.75 12.99 -10.61
C ASP A 250 24.75 12.73 -9.47
N ALA A 251 23.93 13.72 -9.15
CA ALA A 251 23.04 13.69 -8.01
C ALA A 251 21.86 12.71 -8.23
N VAL A 252 21.43 12.46 -9.47
CA VAL A 252 20.44 11.40 -9.77
C VAL A 252 20.94 10.00 -9.38
N GLN A 253 22.25 9.78 -9.29
CA GLN A 253 22.82 8.51 -8.82
C GLN A 253 22.64 8.30 -7.31
N ALA A 254 22.23 9.33 -6.56
CA ALA A 254 21.85 9.22 -5.16
C ALA A 254 20.43 8.67 -4.97
N ILE A 255 19.62 8.59 -6.05
CA ILE A 255 18.29 7.98 -5.99
C ILE A 255 18.44 6.49 -5.71
N ARG A 256 17.59 5.98 -4.82
CA ARG A 256 17.54 4.56 -4.44
C ARG A 256 16.16 4.01 -4.75
N ALA A 257 16.09 2.96 -5.56
CA ALA A 257 14.89 2.13 -5.64
C ALA A 257 14.89 1.15 -4.47
N CYS A 258 13.72 0.93 -3.87
CA CYS A 258 13.52 0.04 -2.74
C CYS A 258 12.57 -1.10 -3.11
N PRO A 259 13.04 -2.09 -3.90
CA PRO A 259 12.25 -3.28 -4.19
C PRO A 259 12.02 -4.08 -2.91
N LEU A 260 10.84 -4.67 -2.78
CA LEU A 260 10.44 -5.42 -1.59
C LEU A 260 9.60 -6.63 -1.97
N PRO A 261 9.85 -7.81 -1.36
CA PRO A 261 8.98 -8.96 -1.52
C PRO A 261 7.65 -8.77 -0.76
N PRO A 262 6.61 -9.57 -1.06
CA PRO A 262 5.38 -9.56 -0.28
C PRO A 262 5.64 -9.73 1.23
N GLY A 263 5.09 -8.83 2.03
CA GLY A 263 5.27 -8.79 3.49
C GLY A 263 6.51 -8.04 3.94
N GLY A 264 7.40 -7.66 3.04
CA GLY A 264 8.51 -6.74 3.32
C GLY A 264 8.01 -5.31 3.47
N GLY A 265 8.76 -4.50 4.21
CA GLY A 265 8.39 -3.11 4.46
C GLY A 265 9.55 -2.15 4.41
N LEU A 266 9.22 -0.88 4.21
CA LEU A 266 10.15 0.23 4.17
C LEU A 266 9.66 1.25 5.19
N VAL A 267 10.48 1.51 6.21
CA VAL A 267 10.23 2.59 7.16
C VAL A 267 11.05 3.78 6.74
N PHE A 268 10.43 4.93 6.55
CA PHE A 268 11.13 6.17 6.24
C PHE A 268 10.56 7.34 7.04
N THR A 269 11.42 8.33 7.27
CA THR A 269 11.06 9.53 8.02
C THR A 269 10.47 10.59 7.08
N HIS A 270 9.75 11.56 7.63
CA HIS A 270 9.28 12.76 6.90
C HIS A 270 10.40 13.56 6.20
N ARG A 271 11.68 13.32 6.55
CA ARG A 271 12.83 13.94 5.89
C ARG A 271 13.09 13.34 4.50
N ALA A 272 12.72 12.09 4.30
CA ALA A 272 13.03 11.34 3.09
C ALA A 272 12.09 11.80 1.98
N MET A 273 12.66 12.32 0.90
CA MET A 273 11.89 12.50 -0.30
C MET A 273 11.63 11.14 -0.93
N HIS A 274 10.38 10.89 -1.29
CA HIS A 274 9.96 9.58 -1.76
C HIS A 274 8.84 9.67 -2.80
N TRP A 275 8.73 8.61 -3.61
CA TRP A 275 7.68 8.44 -4.62
C TRP A 275 7.50 7.00 -5.04
N GLY A 276 6.34 6.66 -5.59
CA GLY A 276 6.15 5.42 -6.33
C GLY A 276 6.34 5.70 -7.82
N SER A 277 7.19 4.93 -8.51
CA SER A 277 7.47 5.16 -9.93
C SER A 277 6.25 4.90 -10.81
N LYS A 278 6.30 5.41 -12.03
CA LYS A 278 5.46 4.86 -13.10
C LYS A 278 6.04 3.50 -13.47
N GLY A 279 5.24 2.45 -13.42
CA GLY A 279 5.69 1.13 -13.86
C GLY A 279 5.83 1.06 -15.39
N CYS A 280 6.56 0.06 -15.89
CA CYS A 280 6.65 -0.23 -17.32
C CYS A 280 5.62 -1.29 -17.73
N ASP A 281 4.93 -1.06 -18.85
CA ASP A 281 3.98 -2.03 -19.47
C ASP A 281 4.72 -3.08 -20.31
N ASP A 282 5.85 -3.60 -19.81
CA ASP A 282 6.52 -4.73 -20.44
C ASP A 282 5.74 -5.99 -20.09
N ASN A 283 4.83 -6.31 -21.00
CA ASN A 283 3.82 -7.36 -20.95
C ASN A 283 4.35 -8.78 -20.62
N ASP A 284 5.68 -8.96 -20.59
CA ASP A 284 6.37 -10.25 -20.40
C ASP A 284 6.89 -10.49 -18.96
N SER A 285 6.91 -9.47 -18.09
CA SER A 285 7.49 -9.58 -16.74
C SER A 285 6.48 -9.55 -15.58
N ILE A 286 5.23 -9.15 -15.83
CA ILE A 286 4.18 -9.10 -14.80
C ILE A 286 3.35 -10.38 -14.88
N PRO A 287 3.36 -11.25 -13.84
CA PRO A 287 2.53 -12.44 -13.82
C PRO A 287 1.07 -12.08 -14.10
N THR A 288 0.49 -12.67 -15.14
CA THR A 288 -0.94 -12.57 -15.38
C THR A 288 -1.68 -13.06 -14.14
N PRO A 289 -2.76 -12.40 -13.70
CA PRO A 289 -3.62 -12.96 -12.68
C PRO A 289 -4.21 -14.25 -13.26
N GLU A 290 -3.62 -15.39 -12.91
CA GLU A 290 -4.23 -16.69 -13.16
C GLU A 290 -5.64 -16.64 -12.57
N ALA A 291 -6.58 -17.16 -13.34
CA ALA A 291 -7.98 -17.22 -12.99
C ALA A 291 -8.13 -17.89 -11.62
N VAL A 292 -8.36 -17.07 -10.59
CA VAL A 292 -8.76 -17.52 -9.26
C VAL A 292 -10.19 -18.04 -9.40
N HIS A 293 -10.30 -19.33 -9.67
CA HIS A 293 -11.48 -20.14 -9.38
C HIS A 293 -11.43 -20.63 -7.94
#